data_AF-A0A7X5Y1F9-F1
#
_entry.id   AF-A0A7X5Y1F9-F1
#
_cell.length_a   1.000
_cell.length_b   1.000
_cell.length_c   1.000
_cell.angle_alpha   90.00
_cell.angle_beta   90.00
_cell.angle_gamma   90.00
#
_symmetry.space_group_name_H-M   'P 1'
#
loop_
_entity.id
_entity.type
_entity.pdbx_description
1 polymer ?
#
loop_
_entity_poly.entity_id
_entity_poly.type
_entity_poly.pdbx_seq_one_letter_code
_entity_poly.pdbx_strand_id
1 'polypeptide(L)'
;MRIEIAPPRCTAEPEVEIAAIDRRIAWVLSHPGTSAWLRTALQAALAEEPVAVVNDVEMLRHLLLPRGTAHAVLAASAQNGRERP
;
A
#
# COMPACT_ATOMS: atom_id res chain seq x y z
N MET A 1 -32.74 -24.32 12.88
CA MET A 1 -31.44 -23.82 12.40
C MET A 1 -31.73 -22.82 11.29
N ARG A 2 -31.67 -21.51 11.60
CA ARG A 2 -31.78 -20.46 10.58
C ARG A 2 -30.41 -20.30 9.95
N ILE A 3 -30.28 -20.59 8.66
CA ILE A 3 -29.10 -20.20 7.91
C ILE A 3 -29.32 -18.73 7.56
N GLU A 4 -28.64 -17.84 8.28
CA GLU A 4 -28.51 -16.45 7.86
C GLU A 4 -27.57 -16.46 6.65
N ILE A 5 -28.15 -16.55 5.46
CA ILE A 5 -27.44 -16.24 4.22
C ILE A 5 -27.16 -14.74 4.30
N ALA A 6 -25.91 -14.38 4.64
CA ALA A 6 -25.43 -13.02 4.49
C ALA A 6 -25.85 -12.54 3.08
N PRO A 7 -26.37 -11.30 2.94
CA PRO A 7 -26.82 -10.82 1.65
C PRO A 7 -25.69 -11.05 0.63
N PRO A 8 -26.00 -11.42 -0.63
CA PRO A 8 -24.97 -11.58 -1.63
C PRO A 8 -24.14 -10.31 -1.56
N ARG A 9 -22.82 -10.44 -1.26
CA ARG A 9 -21.91 -9.35 -1.51
C ARG A 9 -22.23 -8.97 -2.95
N CYS A 10 -22.69 -7.74 -3.16
CA CYS A 10 -22.89 -7.23 -4.51
C CYS A 10 -21.49 -7.21 -5.10
N THR A 11 -21.05 -8.35 -5.65
CA THR A 11 -19.75 -8.52 -6.26
C THR A 11 -19.89 -7.76 -7.54
N ALA A 12 -19.48 -6.50 -7.52
CA ALA A 12 -19.31 -5.74 -8.74
C ALA A 12 -18.51 -6.61 -9.71
N GLU A 13 -18.87 -6.55 -10.99
CA GLU A 13 -18.14 -7.28 -12.03
C GLU A 13 -16.63 -6.93 -11.92
N PRO A 14 -15.71 -7.89 -12.07
CA PRO A 14 -14.27 -7.66 -11.89
C PRO A 14 -13.74 -6.42 -12.62
N GLU A 15 -14.30 -6.12 -13.78
CA GLU A 15 -13.99 -4.95 -14.61
C GLU A 15 -14.35 -3.63 -13.90
N VAL A 16 -15.47 -3.60 -13.17
CA VAL A 16 -15.91 -2.45 -12.37
C VAL A 16 -14.96 -2.23 -11.18
N GLU A 17 -14.51 -3.30 -10.56
CA GLU A 17 -13.55 -3.23 -9.46
C GLU A 17 -12.18 -2.73 -9.93
N ILE A 18 -11.67 -3.26 -11.05
CA ILE A 18 -10.44 -2.81 -11.68
C ILE A 18 -10.52 -1.32 -12.04
N ALA A 19 -11.61 -0.90 -12.71
CA ALA A 19 -11.79 0.52 -13.07
C ALA A 19 -11.82 1.45 -11.85
N ALA A 20 -12.40 1.00 -10.74
CA ALA A 20 -12.41 1.76 -9.49
C ALA A 20 -11.00 1.87 -8.87
N ILE A 21 -10.19 0.81 -8.95
CA ILE A 21 -8.79 0.80 -8.50
C ILE A 21 -7.94 1.70 -9.39
N ASP A 22 -8.07 1.61 -10.72
CA ASP A 22 -7.35 2.44 -11.68
C ASP A 22 -7.63 3.93 -11.44
N ARG A 23 -8.87 4.29 -11.12
CA ARG A 23 -9.22 5.66 -10.75
C ARG A 23 -8.48 6.13 -9.49
N ARG A 24 -8.30 5.25 -8.49
CA ARG A 24 -7.53 5.57 -7.28
C ARG A 24 -6.04 5.71 -7.58
N ILE A 25 -5.48 4.85 -8.42
CA ILE A 25 -4.07 4.95 -8.86
C ILE A 25 -3.86 6.26 -9.62
N ALA A 26 -4.73 6.59 -10.58
CA ALA A 26 -4.66 7.84 -11.33
C ALA A 26 -4.71 9.07 -10.42
N TRP A 27 -5.57 9.04 -9.38
CA TRP A 27 -5.60 10.05 -8.34
C TRP A 27 -4.22 10.15 -7.66
N VAL A 28 -3.65 9.06 -7.14
CA VAL A 28 -2.33 9.11 -6.46
C VAL A 28 -1.23 9.67 -7.37
N LEU A 29 -1.23 9.30 -8.66
CA LEU A 29 -0.25 9.78 -9.64
C LEU A 29 -0.36 11.29 -9.89
N SER A 30 -1.57 11.85 -9.84
CA SER A 30 -1.82 13.28 -10.04
C SER A 30 -1.63 14.12 -8.77
N HIS A 31 -1.43 13.50 -7.60
CA HIS A 31 -1.31 14.25 -6.33
C HIS A 31 0.08 14.85 -6.16
N PRO A 32 0.19 16.17 -5.88
CA PRO A 32 1.48 16.84 -5.72
C PRO A 32 2.22 16.43 -4.44
N GLY A 33 1.50 15.97 -3.42
CA GLY A 33 2.09 15.46 -2.17
C GLY A 33 2.61 14.02 -2.25
N THR A 34 2.40 13.33 -3.37
CA THR A 34 2.89 11.95 -3.56
C THR A 34 4.40 11.97 -3.76
N SER A 35 5.11 11.10 -3.04
CA SER A 35 6.56 11.00 -3.20
C SER A 35 6.95 10.54 -4.61
N ALA A 36 8.09 11.02 -5.10
CA ALA A 36 8.60 10.61 -6.41
C ALA A 36 8.76 9.09 -6.51
N TRP A 37 9.25 8.45 -5.44
CA TRP A 37 9.38 6.99 -5.37
C TRP A 37 8.05 6.28 -5.56
N LEU A 38 6.99 6.68 -4.85
CA LEU A 38 5.68 6.04 -4.98
C LEU A 38 5.08 6.23 -6.38
N ARG A 39 5.26 7.42 -6.97
CA ARG A 39 4.81 7.70 -8.34
C ARG A 39 5.50 6.79 -9.35
N THR A 40 6.83 6.68 -9.28
CA THR A 40 7.61 5.81 -10.15
C THR A 40 7.23 4.34 -9.97
N ALA A 41 7.08 3.87 -8.72
CA ALA A 41 6.67 2.50 -8.45
C ALA A 41 5.29 2.17 -9.05
N LEU A 42 4.30 3.06 -8.90
CA LEU A 42 2.98 2.88 -9.49
C LEU A 42 3.00 2.90 -11.03
N GLN A 43 3.78 3.80 -11.63
CA GLN A 43 3.93 3.84 -13.10
C GLN A 43 4.59 2.58 -13.65
N ALA A 44 5.62 2.06 -12.97
CA ALA A 44 6.26 0.80 -13.36
C ALA A 44 5.31 -0.39 -13.18
N ALA A 45 4.57 -0.45 -12.08
CA ALA A 45 3.60 -1.51 -11.80
C ALA A 45 2.50 -1.59 -12.87
N LEU A 46 2.03 -0.45 -13.41
CA LEU A 46 1.02 -0.44 -14.48
C LEU A 46 1.53 -0.97 -15.83
N ALA A 47 2.84 -1.09 -16.01
CA ALA A 47 3.46 -1.58 -17.25
C ALA A 47 3.93 -3.04 -17.15
N GLU A 48 3.81 -3.67 -15.98
CA GLU A 48 4.35 -5.00 -15.67
C GLU A 48 3.22 -6.04 -15.52
N GLU A 49 3.59 -7.32 -15.54
CA GLU A 49 2.64 -8.42 -15.30
C GLU A 49 2.08 -8.39 -13.86
N PRO A 50 0.75 -8.48 -13.66
CA PRO A 50 0.13 -8.32 -12.34
C PRO A 50 0.64 -9.27 -11.25
N VAL A 51 0.89 -10.54 -11.55
CA VAL A 51 1.40 -11.51 -10.55
C VAL A 51 2.82 -11.15 -10.11
N ALA A 52 3.69 -10.72 -11.03
CA ALA A 52 5.01 -10.20 -10.69
C ALA A 52 4.92 -8.97 -9.77
N VAL A 53 4.03 -8.02 -10.08
CA VAL A 53 3.81 -6.82 -9.25
C VAL A 53 3.35 -7.19 -7.85
N VAL A 54 2.40 -8.13 -7.70
CA VAL A 54 1.94 -8.55 -6.37
C VAL A 54 3.07 -9.17 -5.56
N ASN A 55 3.90 -10.01 -6.18
CA ASN A 55 5.06 -10.61 -5.51
C ASN A 55 6.06 -9.54 -5.03
N ASP A 56 6.36 -8.55 -5.88
CA ASP A 56 7.26 -7.46 -5.55
C ASP A 56 6.69 -6.57 -4.44
N VAL A 57 5.38 -6.29 -4.44
CA VAL A 57 4.73 -5.52 -3.37
C VAL A 57 4.82 -6.24 -2.03
N GLU A 58 4.60 -7.54 -1.98
CA GLU A 58 4.76 -8.32 -0.75
C GLU A 58 6.22 -8.35 -0.29
N MET A 59 7.17 -8.49 -1.22
CA MET A 59 8.60 -8.41 -0.90
C MET A 59 8.97 -7.03 -0.33
N LEU A 60 8.51 -5.94 -0.94
CA LEU A 60 8.70 -4.58 -0.45
C LEU A 60 8.11 -4.39 0.94
N ARG A 61 6.93 -4.95 1.21
CA ARG A 61 6.31 -4.92 2.55
C ARG A 61 7.21 -5.62 3.57
N HIS A 62 7.73 -6.80 3.25
CA HIS A 62 8.61 -7.56 4.14
C HIS A 62 9.98 -6.89 4.39
N LEU A 63 10.48 -6.08 3.46
CA LEU A 63 11.78 -5.43 3.59
C LEU A 63 11.66 -4.02 4.19
N LEU A 64 10.76 -3.19 3.65
CA LEU A 64 10.69 -1.77 3.99
C LEU A 64 9.98 -1.51 5.30
N LEU A 65 8.94 -2.28 5.63
CA LEU A 65 8.19 -2.06 6.87
C LEU A 65 9.07 -2.34 8.11
N PRO A 66 9.74 -3.50 8.25
CA PRO A 66 10.61 -3.74 9.40
C PRO A 66 11.78 -2.74 9.48
N ARG A 67 12.36 -2.38 8.33
CA ARG A 67 13.42 -1.36 8.27
C ARG A 67 12.94 -0.01 8.78
N GLY A 68 11.77 0.45 8.31
CA GLY A 68 11.17 1.70 8.76
C GLY A 68 10.85 1.69 10.26
N THR A 69 10.28 0.60 10.76
CA THR A 69 10.01 0.41 12.19
C THR A 69 11.29 0.47 13.02
N ALA A 70 12.37 -0.19 12.58
CA ALA A 70 13.66 -0.15 13.28
C ALA A 70 14.23 1.28 13.35
N HIS A 71 14.15 2.05 12.26
CA HIS A 71 14.55 3.46 12.27
C HIS A 71 13.72 4.31 13.24
N ALA A 72 12.40 4.09 13.30
CA ALA A 72 11.52 4.80 14.22
C ALA A 72 11.87 4.52 15.69
N VAL A 73 12.18 3.26 16.02
CA VAL A 73 12.64 2.88 17.37
C VAL A 73 13.93 3.60 17.73
N LEU A 74 14.94 3.59 16.85
CA LEU A 74 16.20 4.31 17.09
C LEU A 74 15.98 5.80 17.30
N ALA A 75 15.12 6.42 16.49
CA ALA A 75 14.80 7.85 16.60
C ALA A 75 14.13 8.18 17.95
N ALA A 76 13.19 7.35 18.40
CA ALA A 76 12.52 7.53 19.69
C ALA A 76 13.48 7.34 20.87
N SER A 77 14.35 6.32 20.84
CA SER A 77 15.38 6.12 21.87
C SER A 77 16.35 7.29 21.96
N ALA A 78 16.73 7.87 20.82
CA ALA A 78 17.63 9.03 20.77
C ALA A 78 16.99 10.34 21.26
N GLN A 79 15.65 10.46 21.22
CA GLN A 79 14.91 11.60 21.78
C GLN A 79 14.82 11.48 23.30
N ASN A 80 14.44 10.31 23.81
CA ASN A 80 14.37 10.03 25.25
C ASN A 80 15.72 10.18 25.98
N GLY A 81 16.84 9.93 25.30
CA GLY A 81 18.17 10.15 25.85
C GLY A 81 18.61 11.63 25.94
N ARG A 82 18.01 12.52 25.13
CA ARG A 82 18.29 13.96 25.17
C ARG A 82 17.46 14.73 26.21
N GLU A 83 16.34 14.14 26.65
CA GLU A 83 15.43 14.73 27.63
C GLU A 83 15.76 14.35 29.08
N ARG A 84 16.73 13.46 29.31
CA ARG A 84 17.24 13.17 30.67
C ARG A 84 18.36 14.17 31.04
N PRO A 85 18.24 14.92 32.16
CA PRO A 85 19.25 15.87 32.63
C PRO A 85 20.53 15.18 33.12
#